data_AF-A0A920S093-F1
#
_entry.id   AF-A0A920S093-F1
#
_cell.length_a   1.000
_cell.length_b   1.000
_cell.length_c   1.000
_cell.angle_alpha   90.00
_cell.angle_beta   90.00
_cell.angle_gamma   90.00
#
_symmetry.space_group_name_H-M   'P 1'
#
loop_
_entity.id
_entity.type
_entity.pdbx_description
1 polymer ?
#
loop_
_entity_poly.entity_id
_entity_poly.type
_entity_poly.pdbx_seq_one_letter_code
_entity_poly.pdbx_strand_id
1 'polypeptide(L)' 'MRRIITGHNNEGKSVIKIDGPPLRSVGEDVGGLFEIWNTDGNP' A
#
# COMPACT_ATOMS: atom_id res chain seq x y z
N MET A 1 -5.11 9.45 -5.72
CA MET A 1 -4.86 8.04 -6.09
C MET A 1 -5.51 7.14 -5.04
N ARG A 2 -6.04 5.97 -5.42
CA ARG A 2 -6.59 4.96 -4.49
C ARG A 2 -5.67 3.74 -4.49
N ARG A 3 -5.36 3.20 -3.31
CA ARG A 3 -4.55 2.01 -3.11
C ARG A 3 -5.37 0.93 -2.41
N ILE A 4 -5.43 -0.24 -3.03
CA ILE A 4 -6.11 -1.43 -2.51
C ILE A 4 -5.06 -2.52 -2.32
N ILE A 5 -4.96 -3.06 -1.11
CA ILE A 5 -4.03 -4.14 -0.77
C ILE A 5 -4.80 -5.35 -0.29
N THR A 6 -4.51 -6.49 -0.89
CA THR A 6 -5.12 -7.78 -0.56
C THR A 6 -4.19 -8.61 0.33
N GLY A 7 -4.76 -9.59 1.01
CA GLY A 7 -4.02 -10.58 1.77
C GLY A 7 -4.97 -11.65 2.30
N HIS A 8 -4.47 -12.56 3.13
CA HIS A 8 -5.30 -13.61 3.73
C HIS A 8 -5.77 -13.22 5.14
N ASN A 9 -6.99 -13.57 5.52
CA ASN A 9 -7.46 -13.49 6.90
C ASN A 9 -6.96 -14.73 7.70
N ASN A 10 -7.38 -14.84 8.97
CA ASN A 10 -6.96 -15.95 9.84
C ASN A 10 -7.49 -17.33 9.39
N GLU A 11 -8.45 -17.36 8.46
CA GLU A 11 -9.02 -18.58 7.87
C GLU A 11 -8.36 -18.92 6.52
N GLY A 12 -7.34 -18.17 6.10
CA GLY A 12 -6.70 -18.35 4.80
C GLY A 12 -7.49 -17.77 3.62
N LYS A 13 -8.61 -17.08 3.86
CA LYS A 13 -9.43 -16.48 2.81
C LYS A 13 -8.84 -15.17 2.31
N SER A 14 -8.85 -14.96 0.99
CA SER A 14 -8.49 -13.68 0.37
C SER A 14 -9.44 -12.56 0.78
N VAL A 15 -8.89 -11.45 1.29
CA VAL A 15 -9.63 -10.28 1.75
C VAL A 15 -8.90 -8.99 1.37
N ILE A 16 -9.62 -7.87 1.35
CA ILE A 16 -9.02 -6.53 1.29
C ILE A 16 -8.51 -6.19 2.69
N LYS A 17 -7.21 -5.89 2.79
CA LYS A 17 -6.54 -5.50 4.04
C LYS A 17 -6.46 -3.99 4.19
N ILE A 18 -6.25 -3.27 3.10
CA ILE A 18 -6.18 -1.80 3.08
C ILE A 18 -6.96 -1.32 1.86
N ASP A 19 -7.81 -0.32 2.08
CA ASP A 19 -8.49 0.44 1.02
C ASP A 19 -8.45 1.91 1.41
N GLY A 20 -7.69 2.71 0.67
CA GLY A 20 -7.53 4.12 1.02
C GLY A 20 -6.55 4.88 0.13
N PRO A 21 -6.16 6.09 0.54
CA PRO A 21 -5.13 6.86 -0.16
C PRO A 21 -3.73 6.22 -0.02
N PRO A 22 -2.72 6.72 -0.74
CA PRO A 22 -1.32 6.39 -0.49
C PRO A 22 -0.93 6.65 0.97
N LEU A 23 0.08 5.92 1.48
CA LEU A 23 0.55 6.08 2.87
C LEU A 23 1.06 7.50 3.15
N ARG A 24 1.77 8.06 2.16
CA ARG A 24 2.46 9.34 2.28
C ARG A 24 2.77 9.90 0.90
N SER A 25 2.78 11.22 0.78
CA SER A 25 3.40 11.94 -0.34
C SER A 25 4.85 12.31 0.00
N VAL A 26 5.72 12.22 -0.99
CA VAL A 26 7.15 12.56 -0.89
C VAL A 26 7.47 13.55 -1.99
N GLY A 27 8.06 14.69 -1.62
CA GLY A 27 8.45 15.71 -2.59
C GLY A 27 7.24 16.21 -3.40
N GLU A 28 6.18 16.65 -2.72
CA GLU A 28 5.05 17.32 -3.38
C GLU A 28 5.55 18.46 -4.28
N ASP A 29 6.58 19.18 -3.83
CA ASP A 29 7.23 20.30 -4.49
C ASP A 29 8.08 19.91 -5.71
N VAL A 30 8.42 18.61 -5.88
CA VAL A 30 9.32 18.09 -6.93
C VAL A 30 8.67 17.04 -7.83
N GLY A 31 7.33 16.98 -7.84
CA GLY A 31 6.57 16.15 -8.79
C GLY A 31 5.55 15.20 -8.17
N GLY A 32 5.33 15.25 -6.85
CA GLY A 32 4.24 14.52 -6.21
C GLY A 32 4.43 13.00 -6.23
N LEU A 33 5.53 12.51 -5.66
CA LEU A 33 5.72 11.07 -5.48
C LEU A 33 4.85 10.57 -4.32
N PHE A 34 4.38 9.33 -4.41
CA PHE A 34 3.56 8.72 -3.37
C PHE A 34 4.14 7.37 -2.97
N GLU A 35 4.27 7.14 -1.68
CA GLU A 35 4.66 5.83 -1.15
C GLU A 35 3.45 4.87 -1.20
N ILE A 36 3.58 3.82 -2.00
CA ILE A 36 2.52 2.82 -2.21
C ILE A 36 2.80 1.55 -1.41
N TRP A 37 4.01 1.00 -1.46
CA TRP A 37 4.39 -0.23 -0.74
C TRP A 37 5.90 -0.36 -0.61
N ASN A 38 6.37 -1.02 0.44
CA ASN A 38 7.77 -1.39 0.63
C ASN A 38 7.83 -2.77 1.33
N THR A 39 8.81 -3.59 0.96
CA THR A 39 9.11 -4.86 1.64
C THR A 39 10.55 -4.83 2.13
N ASP A 40 10.84 -5.58 3.17
CA ASP A 40 12.18 -5.75 3.73
C ASP A 40 13.12 -6.58 2.83
N GLY A 41 12.65 -7.00 1.64
CA GLY A 41 13.44 -7.72 0.65
C GLY A 41 13.68 -9.19 0.96
N ASN A 42 13.08 -9.72 2.02
CA ASN A 42 13.16 -11.14 2.35
C ASN A 42 12.12 -11.94 1.56
N PRO A 43 12.49 -13.09 0.96
CA PRO A 43 11.54 -13.99 0.29
C PRO A 43 10.47 -14.56 1.23
#